data_AF-A0A660PTZ3-F1
#
_entry.id   AF-A0A660PTZ3-F1
#
_cell.length_a   1.000
_cell.length_b   1.000
_cell.length_c   1.000
_cell.angle_alpha   90.00
_cell.angle_beta   90.00
_cell.angle_gamma   90.00
#
_symmetry.space_group_name_H-M   'P 1'
#
loop_
_entity.id
_entity.type
_entity.pdbx_description
1 polymer ?
#
loop_
_entity_poly.entity_id
_entity_poly.type
_entity_poly.pdbx_seq_one_letter_code
_entity_poly.pdbx_strand_id
1 'polypeptide(L)'
;MSNLWRKKMAKKFLMLFCALAMLFALTSLADREAIGANELTLRSDKLVVPGEWSTKAGSRAIVWDNGMDYTGLAASQDDASISLDPIVADDFIFDLAQVVNDVHWIGGYWNGPPDDGDFDWEIIFYNDYGDGTKPGTAIATYIFPNSNVNETWLSGTAGSSNFYSYSVNLPTPASFSAGTKYWISIQGIGAYAPQSGVAYHETIILHQSVFKSTYFEYDDWTDSEDVFGIAQDLCFQLTFTESCNWLPDDPHKMHFPQLPDPTGWAVNATAPVVLADDFMCMDTGWVKDIHFWGSWKNDVVGEITSFVLSLHADIPADPPQVPYSRPGVTLWEAEVTDFTVAAFDPPTMEGWYDPSTGEIIYDDHYAYFQYNVCLPEQIWFWQDSSTIYWLN
;
A
#
# COMPACT_ATOMS: atom_id res chain seq x y z
N MET A 1 -48.34 21.02 -21.06
CA MET A 1 -46.88 21.16 -20.94
C MET A 1 -46.42 20.11 -19.95
N SER A 2 -45.70 19.09 -20.42
CA SER A 2 -45.57 17.78 -19.76
C SER A 2 -44.56 17.78 -18.62
N ASN A 3 -44.75 16.86 -17.66
CA ASN A 3 -43.84 16.57 -16.54
C ASN A 3 -42.37 16.34 -16.97
N LEU A 4 -42.15 16.00 -18.24
CA LEU A 4 -40.83 15.84 -18.85
C LEU A 4 -40.05 17.18 -18.92
N TRP A 5 -40.74 18.29 -19.15
CA TRP A 5 -40.13 19.62 -19.25
C TRP A 5 -39.72 20.18 -17.87
N ARG A 6 -40.52 19.87 -16.83
CA ARG A 6 -40.17 20.20 -15.43
C ARG A 6 -38.99 19.37 -14.91
N LYS A 7 -38.89 18.08 -15.26
CA LYS A 7 -37.74 17.24 -14.93
C LYS A 7 -36.47 17.68 -15.67
N LYS A 8 -36.56 18.05 -16.96
CA LYS A 8 -35.42 18.60 -17.73
C LYS A 8 -34.94 19.95 -17.20
N MET A 9 -35.83 20.84 -16.75
CA MET A 9 -35.44 22.10 -16.12
C MET A 9 -34.85 21.92 -14.72
N ALA A 10 -35.38 21.01 -13.90
CA ALA A 10 -34.81 20.72 -12.58
C ALA A 10 -33.40 20.10 -12.67
N LYS A 11 -33.17 19.20 -13.64
CA LYS A 11 -31.83 18.62 -13.92
C LYS A 11 -30.83 19.66 -14.42
N LYS A 12 -31.23 20.56 -15.33
CA LYS A 12 -30.38 21.70 -15.76
C LYS A 12 -30.12 22.72 -14.64
N PHE A 13 -31.06 22.90 -13.71
CA PHE A 13 -30.87 23.78 -12.55
C PHE A 13 -29.92 23.18 -11.51
N LEU A 14 -29.90 21.85 -11.35
CA LEU A 14 -28.97 21.15 -10.46
C LEU A 14 -27.54 21.17 -11.03
N MET A 15 -27.36 20.95 -12.34
CA MET A 15 -26.08 21.17 -13.02
C MET A 15 -25.59 22.62 -12.89
N LEU A 16 -26.49 23.60 -13.01
CA LEU A 16 -26.14 25.02 -12.82
C LEU A 16 -25.71 25.32 -11.39
N PHE A 17 -26.23 24.60 -10.38
CA PHE A 17 -25.82 24.74 -8.98
C PHE A 17 -24.47 24.08 -8.69
N CYS A 18 -24.17 22.91 -9.27
CA CYS A 18 -22.85 22.30 -9.19
C CYS A 18 -21.79 23.17 -9.90
N ALA A 19 -22.10 23.72 -11.08
CA ALA A 19 -21.21 24.60 -11.82
C ALA A 19 -21.04 26.00 -11.18
N LEU A 20 -22.09 26.58 -10.56
CA LEU A 20 -21.97 27.88 -9.87
C LEU A 20 -21.17 27.78 -8.56
N ALA A 21 -21.19 26.64 -7.89
CA ALA A 21 -20.41 26.43 -6.66
C ALA A 21 -18.90 26.35 -6.93
N MET A 22 -18.50 25.91 -8.14
CA MET A 22 -17.09 25.85 -8.56
C MET A 22 -16.50 27.22 -8.97
N LEU A 23 -17.34 28.22 -9.28
CA LEU A 23 -16.88 29.50 -9.84
C LEU A 23 -16.42 30.55 -8.80
N PHE A 24 -16.47 30.24 -7.49
CA PHE A 24 -16.22 31.23 -6.42
C PHE A 24 -14.82 31.22 -5.80
N ALA A 25 -13.83 30.55 -6.38
CA ALA A 25 -12.45 30.48 -5.87
C ALA A 25 -11.43 31.41 -6.60
N LEU A 26 -11.88 32.43 -7.33
CA LEU A 26 -10.99 33.30 -8.13
C LEU A 26 -10.81 34.71 -7.54
N THR A 27 -9.89 34.85 -6.59
CA THR A 27 -9.02 36.03 -6.37
C THR A 27 -7.81 35.52 -5.57
N SER A 28 -6.54 35.58 -5.96
CA SER A 28 -5.79 36.52 -6.78
C SER A 28 -4.46 35.86 -7.21
N LEU A 29 -4.15 35.81 -8.50
CA LEU A 29 -2.81 35.49 -8.98
C LEU A 29 -2.47 36.44 -10.13
N ALA A 30 -1.81 37.54 -9.77
CA ALA A 30 -0.98 38.32 -10.68
C ALA A 30 0.46 38.02 -10.28
N ASP A 31 1.15 37.22 -11.09
CA ASP A 31 2.42 37.55 -11.72
C ASP A 31 3.11 36.27 -12.23
N ARG A 32 3.20 36.17 -13.55
CA ARG A 32 3.99 35.16 -14.27
C ARG A 32 5.42 35.69 -14.40
N GLU A 33 6.41 34.85 -14.11
CA GLU A 33 7.67 34.85 -14.86
C GLU A 33 8.08 33.42 -15.21
N ALA A 34 8.54 33.27 -16.45
CA ALA A 34 8.91 32.01 -17.08
C ALA A 34 10.42 31.76 -16.95
N ILE A 35 10.81 30.54 -16.57
CA ILE A 35 12.15 29.95 -16.73
C ILE A 35 11.89 28.43 -16.85
N GLY A 36 12.14 27.73 -17.96
CA GLY A 36 13.41 27.50 -18.63
C GLY A 36 13.81 26.03 -18.37
N ALA A 37 13.84 25.21 -19.43
CA ALA A 37 14.11 23.77 -19.36
C ALA A 37 15.49 23.46 -18.76
N ASN A 38 15.56 22.54 -17.78
CA ASN A 38 16.68 21.61 -17.57
C ASN A 38 16.38 20.55 -16.48
N GLU A 39 16.77 19.32 -16.81
CA GLU A 39 17.05 18.14 -15.96
C GLU A 39 15.90 17.56 -15.10
N LEU A 40 15.46 16.35 -15.47
CA LEU A 40 14.66 15.43 -14.64
C LEU A 40 15.51 14.96 -13.45
N THR A 41 15.53 15.76 -12.39
CA THR A 41 15.94 15.29 -11.08
C THR A 41 14.75 14.56 -10.47
N LEU A 42 14.93 13.29 -10.12
CA LEU A 42 14.01 12.50 -9.30
C LEU A 42 13.47 13.39 -8.17
N ARG A 43 12.17 13.73 -8.23
CA ARG A 43 11.48 14.44 -7.16
C ARG A 43 11.19 13.47 -6.02
N SER A 44 12.25 13.00 -5.36
CA SER A 44 12.14 12.56 -3.98
C SER A 44 11.98 13.83 -3.14
N ASP A 45 10.75 14.28 -2.92
CA ASP A 45 10.33 15.14 -1.82
C ASP A 45 8.89 15.59 -2.08
N LYS A 46 7.93 15.01 -1.35
CA LYS A 46 6.79 15.67 -0.67
C LYS A 46 5.71 14.67 -0.23
N LEU A 47 6.07 13.83 0.72
CA LEU A 47 5.21 13.64 1.89
C LEU A 47 5.58 14.77 2.85
N VAL A 48 4.88 15.90 2.80
CA VAL A 48 4.89 16.85 3.93
C VAL A 48 3.49 16.87 4.51
N VAL A 49 3.18 15.81 5.26
CA VAL A 49 2.24 15.92 6.36
C VAL A 49 3.06 16.43 7.56
N PRO A 50 2.73 17.56 8.18
CA PRO A 50 3.41 18.00 9.40
C PRO A 50 3.12 16.99 10.51
N GLY A 51 4.13 16.18 10.85
CA GLY A 51 4.08 15.26 11.98
C GLY A 51 3.63 13.87 11.60
N GLU A 52 4.57 13.08 11.07
CA GLU A 52 4.91 11.72 11.53
C GLU A 52 5.85 11.13 10.48
N TRP A 53 7.16 11.29 10.69
CA TRP A 53 8.09 10.29 10.21
C TRP A 53 7.81 9.04 11.04
N SER A 54 6.84 8.24 10.61
CA SER A 54 6.74 6.86 11.08
C SER A 54 7.98 6.14 10.57
N THR A 55 8.96 5.97 11.45
CA THR A 55 10.12 5.09 11.28
C THR A 55 9.72 3.61 11.29
N LYS A 56 8.54 3.27 10.76
CA LYS A 56 8.09 1.88 10.61
C LYS A 56 8.74 1.29 9.35
N ALA A 57 9.54 0.26 9.54
CA ALA A 57 10.17 -0.58 8.56
C ALA A 57 9.14 -1.34 7.70
N GLY A 58 8.73 -0.64 6.65
CA GLY A 58 8.56 -1.14 5.31
C GLY A 58 8.85 0.07 4.44
N SER A 59 9.90 0.06 3.61
CA SER A 59 10.20 1.21 2.77
C SER A 59 9.10 1.33 1.73
N ARG A 60 8.09 2.14 2.04
CA ARG A 60 7.00 2.47 1.15
C ARG A 60 7.56 3.30 0.01
N ALA A 61 7.72 2.68 -1.15
CA ALA A 61 8.19 3.35 -2.35
C ALA A 61 6.98 3.93 -3.10
N ILE A 62 6.98 5.24 -3.34
CA ILE A 62 6.05 5.84 -4.30
C ILE A 62 6.50 5.39 -5.69
N VAL A 63 5.67 4.57 -6.33
CA VAL A 63 5.95 4.05 -7.68
C VAL A 63 5.27 4.87 -8.77
N TRP A 64 4.20 5.59 -8.42
CA TRP A 64 3.57 6.63 -9.24
C TRP A 64 3.11 7.79 -8.35
N ASP A 65 3.39 9.02 -8.77
CA ASP A 65 2.92 10.24 -8.12
C ASP A 65 2.16 11.09 -9.12
N ASN A 66 0.85 11.15 -8.96
CA ASN A 66 -0.02 11.99 -9.78
C ASN A 66 -0.25 13.37 -9.17
N GLY A 67 0.56 13.77 -8.18
CA GLY A 67 0.39 15.00 -7.45
C GLY A 67 -0.67 14.90 -6.34
N MET A 68 -0.41 15.57 -5.23
CA MET A 68 -1.30 15.60 -4.06
C MET A 68 -1.69 17.02 -3.65
N ASP A 69 -1.25 18.03 -4.40
CA ASP A 69 -1.74 19.41 -4.27
C ASP A 69 -3.13 19.48 -4.91
N TYR A 70 -4.13 20.01 -4.21
CA TYR A 70 -5.52 19.96 -4.68
C TYR A 70 -6.18 21.34 -4.73
N THR A 71 -7.12 21.49 -5.66
CA THR A 71 -7.86 22.75 -5.92
C THR A 71 -9.38 22.59 -5.82
N GLY A 72 -9.90 21.37 -5.93
CA GLY A 72 -11.33 21.07 -5.84
C GLY A 72 -11.60 19.57 -5.77
N LEU A 73 -12.88 19.19 -5.82
CA LEU A 73 -13.34 17.80 -5.85
C LEU A 73 -14.10 17.52 -7.14
N ALA A 74 -13.81 16.39 -7.77
CA ALA A 74 -14.56 15.83 -8.88
C ALA A 74 -15.54 14.76 -8.36
N ALA A 75 -16.78 14.78 -8.84
CA ALA A 75 -17.82 13.86 -8.41
C ALA A 75 -17.45 12.41 -8.72
N SER A 76 -17.38 11.57 -7.67
CA SER A 76 -17.11 10.14 -7.77
C SER A 76 -17.83 9.39 -6.66
N GLN A 77 -19.08 9.01 -6.93
CA GLN A 77 -19.97 8.35 -5.98
C GLN A 77 -20.87 7.33 -6.66
N ASP A 78 -21.09 6.17 -6.03
CA ASP A 78 -22.20 5.27 -6.36
C ASP A 78 -23.23 5.28 -5.22
N ASP A 79 -24.44 5.73 -5.54
CA ASP A 79 -25.63 5.63 -4.71
C ASP A 79 -26.74 4.91 -5.48
N ALA A 80 -26.80 3.59 -5.30
CA ALA A 80 -27.81 2.74 -5.91
C ALA A 80 -29.25 3.13 -5.52
N SER A 81 -29.47 3.80 -4.38
CA SER A 81 -30.83 4.15 -3.91
C SER A 81 -31.50 5.22 -4.78
N ILE A 82 -30.70 6.07 -5.42
CA ILE A 82 -31.16 7.12 -6.33
C ILE A 82 -30.55 7.00 -7.74
N SER A 83 -29.78 5.94 -7.99
CA SER A 83 -29.06 5.68 -9.24
C SER A 83 -28.10 6.82 -9.61
N LEU A 84 -27.44 7.41 -8.61
CA LEU A 84 -26.38 8.39 -8.81
C LEU A 84 -25.07 7.61 -9.00
N ASP A 85 -24.44 7.78 -10.17
CA ASP A 85 -23.29 6.98 -10.60
C ASP A 85 -22.12 7.80 -11.21
N PRO A 86 -21.82 9.04 -10.78
CA PRO A 86 -20.62 9.73 -11.24
C PRO A 86 -19.36 8.93 -10.87
N ILE A 87 -18.50 8.73 -11.86
CA ILE A 87 -17.17 8.17 -11.68
C ILE A 87 -16.16 8.98 -12.48
N VAL A 88 -15.02 9.29 -11.85
CA VAL A 88 -13.85 9.86 -12.52
C VAL A 88 -12.72 8.84 -12.56
N ALA A 89 -11.95 8.89 -13.63
CA ALA A 89 -10.75 8.09 -13.80
C ALA A 89 -9.60 8.93 -14.34
N ASP A 90 -8.38 8.51 -14.03
CA ASP A 90 -7.17 9.13 -14.57
C ASP A 90 -6.09 8.13 -14.93
N ASP A 91 -5.10 8.57 -15.70
CA ASP A 91 -4.07 7.70 -16.24
C ASP A 91 -2.75 7.69 -15.47
N PHE A 92 -1.99 6.61 -15.64
CA PHE A 92 -0.64 6.45 -15.10
C PHE A 92 0.21 5.54 -15.99
N ILE A 93 1.53 5.65 -15.87
CA ILE A 93 2.50 4.83 -16.62
C ILE A 93 3.77 4.60 -15.79
N PHE A 94 4.38 3.43 -15.91
CA PHE A 94 5.65 3.15 -15.23
C PHE A 94 6.80 2.99 -16.23
N ASP A 95 7.97 3.54 -15.91
CA ASP A 95 9.20 3.36 -16.71
C ASP A 95 9.74 1.92 -16.63
N LEU A 96 9.44 1.22 -15.53
CA LEU A 96 9.80 -0.16 -15.26
C LEU A 96 8.55 -0.95 -14.86
N ALA A 97 8.60 -2.28 -14.90
CA ALA A 97 7.49 -3.09 -14.43
C ALA A 97 7.35 -2.88 -12.92
N GLN A 98 6.13 -2.65 -12.45
CA GLN A 98 5.85 -2.33 -11.04
C GLN A 98 4.74 -3.21 -10.48
N VAL A 99 4.85 -3.47 -9.18
CA VAL A 99 3.77 -4.02 -8.36
C VAL A 99 3.24 -2.89 -7.49
N VAL A 100 1.94 -2.75 -7.39
CA VAL A 100 1.25 -1.81 -6.50
C VAL A 100 0.48 -2.62 -5.49
N ASN A 101 0.62 -2.31 -4.21
CA ASN A 101 -0.17 -2.94 -3.16
C ASN A 101 -0.77 -1.95 -2.16
N ASP A 102 -0.60 -0.66 -2.40
CA ASP A 102 -1.22 0.37 -1.61
C ASP A 102 -1.53 1.60 -2.49
N VAL A 103 -2.71 2.17 -2.28
CA VAL A 103 -3.23 3.33 -3.03
C VAL A 103 -3.55 4.46 -2.08
N HIS A 104 -3.07 5.66 -2.41
CA HIS A 104 -3.31 6.90 -1.68
C HIS A 104 -4.04 7.89 -2.56
N TRP A 105 -4.96 8.65 -1.99
CA TRP A 105 -5.62 9.74 -2.70
C TRP A 105 -6.03 10.87 -1.77
N ILE A 106 -6.26 12.05 -2.34
CA ILE A 106 -7.02 13.09 -1.66
C ILE A 106 -8.47 12.99 -2.11
N GLY A 107 -9.39 12.96 -1.17
CA GLY A 107 -10.82 12.92 -1.44
C GLY A 107 -11.56 13.88 -0.53
N GLY A 108 -12.89 13.85 -0.60
CA GLY A 108 -13.67 14.73 0.24
C GLY A 108 -15.17 14.64 0.06
N TYR A 109 -15.85 15.47 0.84
CA TYR A 109 -17.30 15.51 0.94
C TYR A 109 -17.84 16.93 0.77
N TRP A 110 -18.98 17.10 0.08
CA TRP A 110 -19.70 18.37 -0.03
C TRP A 110 -21.22 18.16 -0.11
N ASN A 111 -22.00 19.25 -0.14
CA ASN A 111 -23.46 19.22 -0.27
C ASN A 111 -24.22 18.43 0.82
N GLY A 112 -23.67 18.36 2.04
CA GLY A 112 -24.31 17.72 3.20
C GLY A 112 -23.66 18.16 4.51
N PRO A 113 -24.13 17.66 5.68
CA PRO A 113 -23.41 17.80 6.94
C PRO A 113 -21.94 17.36 6.72
N PRO A 114 -20.95 18.20 7.07
CA PRO A 114 -19.55 17.98 6.68
C PRO A 114 -18.88 16.79 7.37
N ASP A 115 -19.54 16.19 8.36
CA ASP A 115 -18.87 15.42 9.41
C ASP A 115 -19.12 13.90 9.37
N ASP A 116 -19.98 13.38 8.47
CA ASP A 116 -20.46 11.98 8.54
C ASP A 116 -20.46 11.23 7.19
N GLY A 117 -19.44 11.42 6.35
CA GLY A 117 -19.25 10.58 5.16
C GLY A 117 -18.68 9.21 5.52
N ASP A 118 -19.53 8.24 5.88
CA ASP A 118 -19.13 6.84 6.08
C ASP A 118 -19.32 6.07 4.77
N PHE A 119 -18.37 6.23 3.85
CA PHE A 119 -18.41 5.60 2.52
C PHE A 119 -17.51 4.38 2.47
N ASP A 120 -18.04 3.28 1.97
CA ASP A 120 -17.19 2.24 1.42
C ASP A 120 -16.50 2.80 0.16
N TRP A 121 -15.35 2.26 -0.24
CA TRP A 121 -14.60 2.77 -1.38
C TRP A 121 -14.37 1.68 -2.42
N GLU A 122 -14.64 2.00 -3.68
CA GLU A 122 -14.28 1.16 -4.82
C GLU A 122 -13.08 1.77 -5.56
N ILE A 123 -12.07 0.94 -5.80
CA ILE A 123 -10.91 1.27 -6.64
C ILE A 123 -10.86 0.29 -7.79
N ILE A 124 -10.81 0.81 -9.02
CA ILE A 124 -10.74 0.00 -10.24
C ILE A 124 -9.52 0.44 -11.03
N PHE A 125 -8.70 -0.53 -11.44
CA PHE A 125 -7.66 -0.35 -12.44
C PHE A 125 -8.16 -0.85 -13.79
N TYR A 126 -7.80 -0.15 -14.86
CA TYR A 126 -8.16 -0.49 -16.23
C TYR A 126 -6.91 -0.55 -17.10
N ASN A 127 -6.93 -1.42 -18.11
CA ASN A 127 -6.07 -1.21 -19.27
C ASN A 127 -6.51 0.07 -19.99
N ASP A 128 -5.59 0.72 -20.68
CA ASP A 128 -5.95 1.75 -21.66
C ASP A 128 -6.85 1.18 -22.77
N TYR A 129 -7.75 2.01 -23.31
CA TYR A 129 -8.63 1.62 -24.42
C TYR A 129 -7.85 1.30 -25.72
N GLY A 130 -6.60 1.71 -25.81
CA GLY A 130 -5.68 1.51 -26.93
C GLY A 130 -5.37 2.79 -27.71
N ASP A 131 -6.00 3.91 -27.36
CA ASP A 131 -5.80 5.23 -27.95
C ASP A 131 -5.13 6.24 -27.01
N GLY A 132 -4.91 5.87 -25.74
CA GLY A 132 -4.25 6.71 -24.75
C GLY A 132 -5.14 7.77 -24.11
N THR A 133 -6.45 7.79 -24.39
CA THR A 133 -7.35 8.89 -23.99
C THR A 133 -8.45 8.48 -23.03
N LYS A 134 -8.63 7.19 -22.75
CA LYS A 134 -9.66 6.73 -21.81
C LYS A 134 -9.43 5.31 -21.27
N PRO A 135 -10.06 4.97 -20.13
CA PRO A 135 -10.09 3.61 -19.62
C PRO A 135 -10.74 2.63 -20.60
N GLY A 136 -10.13 1.46 -20.74
CA GLY A 136 -10.63 0.30 -21.46
C GLY A 136 -11.34 -0.69 -20.54
N THR A 137 -10.85 -1.94 -20.51
CA THR A 137 -11.43 -2.99 -19.67
C THR A 137 -10.81 -2.96 -18.27
N ALA A 138 -11.63 -3.14 -17.23
CA ALA A 138 -11.17 -3.30 -15.86
C ALA A 138 -10.29 -4.55 -15.73
N ILE A 139 -9.13 -4.39 -15.10
CA ILE A 139 -8.14 -5.46 -14.87
C ILE A 139 -8.04 -5.86 -13.40
N ALA A 140 -8.43 -4.98 -12.49
CA ALA A 140 -8.56 -5.26 -11.07
C ALA A 140 -9.61 -4.33 -10.44
N THR A 141 -10.42 -4.86 -9.54
CA THR A 141 -11.46 -4.13 -8.81
C THR A 141 -11.36 -4.51 -7.34
N TYR A 142 -11.38 -3.50 -6.48
CA TYR A 142 -11.29 -3.66 -5.03
C TYR A 142 -12.39 -2.84 -4.37
N ILE A 143 -13.10 -3.44 -3.41
CA ILE A 143 -14.11 -2.76 -2.61
C ILE A 143 -13.67 -2.86 -1.15
N PHE A 144 -13.63 -1.70 -0.48
CA PHE A 144 -13.16 -1.56 0.89
C PHE A 144 -14.29 -1.04 1.76
N PRO A 145 -14.63 -1.77 2.85
CA PRO A 145 -15.40 -1.18 3.92
C PRO A 145 -14.70 0.09 4.43
N ASN A 146 -15.44 1.13 4.80
CA ASN A 146 -14.81 2.36 5.33
C ASN A 146 -13.85 2.08 6.50
N SER A 147 -14.15 1.08 7.34
CA SER A 147 -13.31 0.65 8.46
C SER A 147 -11.90 0.20 8.07
N ASN A 148 -11.67 -0.10 6.79
CA ASN A 148 -10.39 -0.56 6.27
C ASN A 148 -9.60 0.55 5.56
N VAL A 149 -10.18 1.73 5.42
CA VAL A 149 -9.56 2.89 4.79
C VAL A 149 -9.02 3.79 5.89
N ASN A 150 -7.73 4.14 5.81
CA ASN A 150 -7.20 5.16 6.70
C ASN A 150 -7.63 6.52 6.16
N GLU A 151 -8.33 7.30 6.96
CA GLU A 151 -8.77 8.64 6.62
C GLU A 151 -8.12 9.64 7.58
N THR A 152 -7.63 10.76 7.06
CA THR A 152 -7.09 11.86 7.88
C THR A 152 -7.59 13.18 7.35
N TRP A 153 -8.21 13.97 8.22
CA TRP A 153 -8.70 15.30 7.88
C TRP A 153 -7.56 16.23 7.48
N LEU A 154 -7.74 16.98 6.39
CA LEU A 154 -6.75 17.96 5.91
C LEU A 154 -7.23 19.39 6.06
N SER A 155 -8.39 19.70 5.46
CA SER A 155 -8.94 21.05 5.43
C SER A 155 -10.44 21.03 5.17
N GLY A 156 -11.13 22.12 5.51
CA GLY A 156 -12.57 22.23 5.30
C GLY A 156 -13.21 23.25 6.21
N THR A 157 -14.46 23.60 5.93
CA THR A 157 -15.28 24.45 6.79
C THR A 157 -16.72 23.97 6.73
N ALA A 158 -17.42 24.02 7.85
CA ALA A 158 -18.80 23.56 7.90
C ALA A 158 -19.69 24.28 6.88
N GLY A 159 -20.38 23.51 6.04
CA GLY A 159 -21.21 24.02 4.94
C GLY A 159 -20.45 24.25 3.63
N SER A 160 -19.19 23.82 3.53
CA SER A 160 -18.37 23.82 2.32
C SER A 160 -17.75 22.44 2.07
N SER A 161 -16.89 22.31 1.05
CA SER A 161 -16.16 21.08 0.76
C SER A 161 -15.13 20.80 1.85
N ASN A 162 -15.12 19.57 2.38
CA ASN A 162 -14.07 19.06 3.26
C ASN A 162 -13.14 18.15 2.48
N PHE A 163 -11.86 18.14 2.84
CA PHE A 163 -10.80 17.37 2.22
C PHE A 163 -10.11 16.48 3.24
N TYR A 164 -9.81 15.26 2.81
CA TYR A 164 -9.15 14.23 3.60
C TYR A 164 -8.10 13.55 2.74
N SER A 165 -7.00 13.12 3.36
CA SER A 165 -6.11 12.14 2.77
C SER A 165 -6.59 10.75 3.12
N TYR A 166 -6.61 9.88 2.13
CA TYR A 166 -7.00 8.49 2.28
C TYR A 166 -5.86 7.55 1.91
N SER A 167 -5.85 6.38 2.55
CA SER A 167 -5.02 5.27 2.12
C SER A 167 -5.64 3.90 2.36
N VAL A 168 -5.27 2.95 1.51
CA VAL A 168 -5.66 1.56 1.66
C VAL A 168 -4.62 0.61 1.10
N ASN A 169 -4.44 -0.53 1.77
CA ASN A 169 -3.68 -1.66 1.25
C ASN A 169 -4.58 -2.53 0.37
N LEU A 170 -4.14 -2.85 -0.84
CA LEU A 170 -4.83 -3.78 -1.73
C LEU A 170 -4.76 -5.20 -1.14
N PRO A 171 -5.87 -5.94 -1.04
CA PRO A 171 -5.88 -7.31 -0.53
C PRO A 171 -5.12 -8.28 -1.44
N THR A 172 -4.95 -7.92 -2.71
CA THR A 172 -4.10 -8.63 -3.67
C THR A 172 -3.34 -7.59 -4.48
N PRO A 173 -1.99 -7.59 -4.48
CA PRO A 173 -1.20 -6.65 -5.26
C PRO A 173 -1.55 -6.66 -6.75
N ALA A 174 -1.59 -5.48 -7.36
CA ALA A 174 -1.78 -5.30 -8.80
C ALA A 174 -0.42 -5.18 -9.50
N SER A 175 -0.24 -5.86 -10.63
CA SER A 175 1.02 -5.85 -11.39
C SER A 175 0.85 -5.12 -12.72
N PHE A 176 1.82 -4.27 -13.05
CA PHE A 176 1.79 -3.41 -14.22
C PHE A 176 3.09 -3.52 -15.03
N SER A 177 2.96 -3.61 -16.35
CA SER A 177 4.11 -3.66 -17.26
C SER A 177 4.71 -2.27 -17.51
N ALA A 178 6.03 -2.23 -17.68
CA ALA A 178 6.77 -1.03 -18.09
C ALA A 178 6.27 -0.48 -19.43
N GLY A 179 6.20 0.85 -19.56
CA GLY A 179 5.87 1.55 -20.81
C GLY A 179 4.43 1.39 -21.29
N THR A 180 3.56 0.77 -20.48
CA THR A 180 2.13 0.61 -20.78
C THR A 180 1.32 1.60 -19.96
N LYS A 181 0.42 2.32 -20.60
CA LYS A 181 -0.54 3.23 -19.94
C LYS A 181 -1.68 2.42 -19.33
N TYR A 182 -2.09 2.80 -18.12
CA TYR A 182 -3.23 2.26 -17.40
C TYR A 182 -4.09 3.41 -16.86
N TRP A 183 -5.28 3.07 -16.36
CA TRP A 183 -6.17 4.04 -15.73
C TRP A 183 -6.62 3.56 -14.35
N ILE A 184 -6.93 4.49 -13.46
CA ILE A 184 -7.50 4.23 -12.13
C ILE A 184 -8.76 5.06 -11.94
N SER A 185 -9.81 4.47 -11.36
CA SER A 185 -10.94 5.20 -10.78
C SER A 185 -11.06 4.93 -9.29
N ILE A 186 -11.41 5.95 -8.52
CA ILE A 186 -11.66 5.86 -7.07
C ILE A 186 -13.06 6.44 -6.82
N GLN A 187 -13.95 5.67 -6.21
CA GLN A 187 -15.37 6.01 -6.07
C GLN A 187 -15.87 5.69 -4.66
N GLY A 188 -16.57 6.64 -4.02
CA GLY A 188 -17.25 6.36 -2.76
C GLY A 188 -18.59 5.65 -2.99
N ILE A 189 -18.85 4.56 -2.29
CA ILE A 189 -20.10 3.80 -2.33
C ILE A 189 -20.91 4.18 -1.08
N GLY A 190 -22.03 4.88 -1.28
CA GLY A 190 -22.81 5.35 -0.14
C GLY A 190 -23.92 6.33 -0.52
N ALA A 191 -24.78 6.63 0.44
CA ALA A 191 -25.97 7.44 0.21
C ALA A 191 -25.64 8.94 0.09
N TYR A 192 -26.24 9.59 -0.91
CA TYR A 192 -26.32 11.05 -0.95
C TYR A 192 -27.44 11.54 -0.01
N ALA A 193 -27.24 12.53 0.87
CA ALA A 193 -26.04 13.36 1.11
C ALA A 193 -25.22 12.87 2.34
N PRO A 194 -23.91 13.20 2.43
CA PRO A 194 -23.15 14.11 1.58
C PRO A 194 -22.79 13.51 0.20
N GLN A 195 -22.26 14.33 -0.69
CA GLN A 195 -21.65 13.87 -1.93
C GLN A 195 -20.17 13.60 -1.73
N SER A 196 -19.67 12.45 -2.23
CA SER A 196 -18.25 12.10 -2.22
C SER A 196 -17.56 12.41 -3.57
N GLY A 197 -16.24 12.57 -3.51
CA GLY A 197 -15.42 12.79 -4.69
C GLY A 197 -13.93 12.69 -4.44
N VAL A 198 -13.19 12.68 -5.54
CA VAL A 198 -11.72 12.62 -5.57
C VAL A 198 -11.22 14.03 -5.86
N ALA A 199 -10.18 14.47 -5.17
CA ALA A 199 -9.62 15.79 -5.41
C ALA A 199 -8.84 15.85 -6.72
N TYR A 200 -8.75 17.05 -7.28
CA TYR A 200 -8.04 17.29 -8.53
C TYR A 200 -7.14 18.54 -8.47
N HIS A 201 -6.20 18.61 -9.40
CA HIS A 201 -5.46 19.81 -9.77
C HIS A 201 -5.46 20.04 -11.28
N GLU A 202 -5.02 21.22 -11.71
CA GLU A 202 -5.03 21.64 -13.12
C GLU A 202 -3.68 21.39 -13.84
N THR A 203 -2.69 20.83 -13.14
CA THR A 203 -1.39 20.47 -13.75
C THR A 203 -1.49 19.07 -14.35
N ILE A 204 -1.66 18.96 -15.67
CA ILE A 204 -1.80 17.66 -16.34
C ILE A 204 -0.44 16.96 -16.48
N ILE A 205 -0.31 15.77 -15.91
CA ILE A 205 0.92 14.95 -15.92
C ILE A 205 1.00 14.07 -17.16
N LEU A 206 -0.08 13.36 -17.52
CA LEU A 206 -0.15 12.51 -18.71
C LEU A 206 -1.33 12.86 -19.61
N HIS A 207 -2.54 12.53 -19.18
CA HIS A 207 -3.80 12.92 -19.81
C HIS A 207 -4.67 13.61 -18.76
N GLN A 208 -5.68 14.36 -19.21
CA GLN A 208 -6.67 14.86 -18.27
C GLN A 208 -7.59 13.71 -17.84
N SER A 209 -8.08 13.79 -16.61
CA SER A 209 -9.08 12.87 -16.09
C SER A 209 -10.31 12.82 -17.01
N VAL A 210 -11.00 11.69 -16.97
CA VAL A 210 -12.24 11.46 -17.69
C VAL A 210 -13.36 11.17 -16.71
N PHE A 211 -14.58 11.52 -17.11
CA PHE A 211 -15.80 11.38 -16.33
C PHE A 211 -16.81 10.51 -17.07
N LYS A 212 -17.58 9.74 -16.31
CA LYS A 212 -18.71 8.95 -16.79
C LYS A 212 -19.85 8.96 -15.77
N SER A 213 -21.09 9.02 -16.24
CA SER A 213 -22.31 8.89 -15.43
C SER A 213 -23.55 8.77 -16.30
N THR A 214 -24.34 7.72 -16.09
CA THR A 214 -25.66 7.63 -16.73
C THR A 214 -26.66 8.62 -16.12
N TYR A 215 -26.52 8.94 -14.82
CA TYR A 215 -27.35 9.92 -14.13
C TYR A 215 -27.27 11.32 -14.78
N PHE A 216 -26.05 11.72 -15.16
CA PHE A 216 -25.75 13.01 -15.80
C PHE A 216 -25.77 12.97 -17.33
N GLU A 217 -26.15 11.86 -17.95
CA GLU A 217 -26.23 11.67 -19.41
C GLU A 217 -24.86 11.69 -20.12
N TYR A 218 -23.81 11.26 -19.41
CA TYR A 218 -22.45 10.99 -19.93
C TYR A 218 -22.20 9.47 -19.91
N ASP A 219 -22.84 8.74 -20.82
CA ASP A 219 -22.85 7.25 -20.82
C ASP A 219 -21.48 6.61 -21.10
N ASP A 220 -20.55 7.38 -21.68
CA ASP A 220 -19.18 7.00 -22.01
C ASP A 220 -18.16 7.95 -21.37
N TRP A 221 -16.91 7.48 -21.26
CA TRP A 221 -15.79 8.30 -20.79
C TRP A 221 -15.67 9.57 -21.63
N THR A 222 -15.81 10.71 -20.95
CA THR A 222 -15.77 12.04 -21.53
C THR A 222 -14.74 12.86 -20.79
N ASP A 223 -13.92 13.61 -21.51
CA ASP A 223 -12.87 14.44 -20.94
C ASP A 223 -13.39 15.43 -19.89
N SER A 224 -12.64 15.61 -18.79
CA SER A 224 -13.02 16.52 -17.71
C SER A 224 -13.20 17.96 -18.21
N GLU A 225 -12.42 18.39 -19.20
CA GLU A 225 -12.55 19.74 -19.79
C GLU A 225 -13.89 19.92 -20.49
N ASP A 226 -14.39 18.90 -21.18
CA ASP A 226 -15.70 18.95 -21.84
C ASP A 226 -16.85 18.91 -20.84
N VAL A 227 -16.69 18.19 -19.72
CA VAL A 227 -17.72 18.03 -18.69
C VAL A 227 -17.78 19.23 -17.73
N PHE A 228 -16.62 19.68 -17.25
CA PHE A 228 -16.48 20.67 -16.17
C PHE A 228 -15.96 22.03 -16.65
N GLY A 229 -15.54 22.14 -17.92
CA GLY A 229 -14.96 23.37 -18.48
C GLY A 229 -13.51 23.62 -18.05
N ILE A 230 -12.89 22.67 -17.36
CA ILE A 230 -11.50 22.71 -16.89
C ILE A 230 -10.85 21.34 -17.06
N ALA A 231 -9.61 21.32 -17.55
CA ALA A 231 -8.77 20.14 -17.54
C ALA A 231 -8.38 19.82 -16.08
N GLN A 232 -8.68 18.61 -15.63
CA GLN A 232 -8.46 18.14 -14.27
C GLN A 232 -7.54 16.92 -14.33
N ASP A 233 -6.66 16.80 -13.36
CA ASP A 233 -5.81 15.64 -13.12
C ASP A 233 -5.99 15.24 -11.63
N LEU A 234 -6.23 13.96 -11.35
CA LEU A 234 -6.70 13.48 -10.05
C LEU A 234 -5.55 13.36 -9.05
N CYS A 235 -5.83 13.65 -7.79
CA CYS A 235 -4.82 13.60 -6.73
C CYS A 235 -4.67 12.18 -6.15
N PHE A 236 -3.74 11.39 -6.68
CA PHE A 236 -3.45 10.06 -6.17
C PHE A 236 -1.96 9.67 -6.27
N GLN A 237 -1.57 8.70 -5.45
CA GLN A 237 -0.28 8.06 -5.50
C GLN A 237 -0.46 6.55 -5.44
N LEU A 238 0.35 5.84 -6.23
CA LEU A 238 0.44 4.39 -6.17
C LEU A 238 1.75 4.04 -5.50
N THR A 239 1.68 3.15 -4.51
CA THR A 239 2.86 2.74 -3.78
C THR A 239 3.01 1.24 -3.72
N PHE A 240 4.25 0.87 -3.52
CA PHE A 240 4.63 -0.47 -3.18
C PHE A 240 5.24 -0.43 -1.79
N THR A 241 4.64 -1.14 -0.86
CA THR A 241 5.28 -1.51 0.39
C THR A 241 5.76 -2.93 0.20
N GLU A 242 7.07 -3.22 0.26
CA GLU A 242 7.51 -4.62 0.30
C GLU A 242 6.73 -5.33 1.40
N SER A 243 5.89 -6.31 1.03
CA SER A 243 5.04 -6.99 2.00
C SER A 243 5.94 -7.83 2.87
N CYS A 244 6.07 -7.47 4.13
CA CYS A 244 6.93 -8.22 5.05
C CYS A 244 6.44 -9.63 5.36
N ASN A 245 5.28 -10.03 4.85
CA ASN A 245 4.72 -11.34 5.08
C ASN A 245 5.25 -12.31 4.03
N TRP A 246 6.00 -13.33 4.47
CA TRP A 246 6.51 -14.39 3.60
C TRP A 246 5.65 -15.65 3.75
N LEU A 247 5.06 -16.13 2.66
CA LEU A 247 4.33 -17.39 2.64
C LEU A 247 5.27 -18.54 2.27
N PRO A 248 5.00 -19.79 2.71
CA PRO A 248 5.85 -20.95 2.38
C PRO A 248 6.15 -21.18 0.89
N ASP A 249 5.27 -20.69 0.00
CA ASP A 249 5.42 -20.79 -1.45
C ASP A 249 6.11 -19.57 -2.08
N ASP A 250 6.44 -18.55 -1.30
CA ASP A 250 7.11 -17.34 -1.78
C ASP A 250 8.60 -17.61 -2.09
N PRO A 251 9.20 -16.84 -3.01
CA PRO A 251 10.62 -16.96 -3.32
C PRO A 251 11.50 -16.77 -2.08
N HIS A 252 12.61 -17.51 -2.02
CA HIS A 252 13.60 -17.40 -0.96
C HIS A 252 15.00 -17.55 -1.54
N LYS A 253 16.00 -16.93 -0.89
CA LYS A 253 17.41 -17.05 -1.30
C LYS A 253 18.10 -18.31 -0.78
N MET A 254 17.48 -19.02 0.15
CA MET A 254 18.02 -20.26 0.70
C MET A 254 17.88 -21.42 -0.31
N HIS A 255 18.77 -22.42 -0.23
CA HIS A 255 18.68 -23.67 -1.00
C HIS A 255 17.33 -24.40 -0.90
N PHE A 256 16.69 -24.33 0.26
CA PHE A 256 15.29 -24.67 0.50
C PHE A 256 14.77 -23.82 1.66
N PRO A 257 13.45 -23.61 1.79
CA PRO A 257 12.91 -22.90 2.94
C PRO A 257 12.97 -23.82 4.18
N GLN A 258 13.49 -23.30 5.28
CA GLN A 258 13.53 -23.99 6.57
C GLN A 258 12.22 -23.77 7.32
N LEU A 259 11.17 -24.50 6.90
CA LEU A 259 9.85 -24.48 7.54
C LEU A 259 9.90 -25.13 8.93
N PRO A 260 9.02 -24.74 9.87
CA PRO A 260 8.94 -25.38 11.18
C PRO A 260 8.49 -26.83 11.01
N ASP A 261 9.01 -27.72 11.86
CA ASP A 261 8.50 -29.09 11.99
C ASP A 261 7.31 -29.06 12.96
N PRO A 262 6.05 -29.27 12.51
CA PRO A 262 4.88 -29.19 13.39
C PRO A 262 4.84 -30.25 14.51
N THR A 263 5.78 -31.20 14.49
CA THR A 263 5.97 -32.23 15.51
C THR A 263 7.33 -32.10 16.22
N GLY A 264 7.98 -30.95 16.03
CA GLY A 264 9.33 -30.67 16.46
C GLY A 264 9.41 -30.11 17.88
N TRP A 265 10.43 -29.27 18.08
CA TRP A 265 10.77 -28.67 19.36
C TRP A 265 11.06 -27.19 19.19
N ALA A 266 10.40 -26.34 19.98
CA ALA A 266 10.84 -24.97 20.18
C ALA A 266 11.99 -24.95 21.20
N VAL A 267 12.99 -24.12 20.94
CA VAL A 267 14.16 -23.96 21.81
C VAL A 267 14.17 -22.54 22.35
N ASN A 268 14.35 -22.37 23.66
CA ASN A 268 14.42 -21.07 24.30
C ASN A 268 15.61 -20.26 23.73
N ALA A 269 15.31 -19.15 23.06
CA ALA A 269 16.27 -18.19 22.52
C ALA A 269 16.24 -16.85 23.26
N THR A 270 15.69 -16.81 24.47
CA THR A 270 15.65 -15.58 25.28
C THR A 270 17.07 -15.22 25.72
N ALA A 271 17.48 -13.97 25.51
CA ALA A 271 18.78 -13.48 25.94
C ALA A 271 19.08 -13.88 27.41
N PRO A 272 20.25 -14.47 27.70
CA PRO A 272 21.47 -14.50 26.87
C PRO A 272 21.63 -15.76 26.00
N VAL A 273 20.61 -16.61 25.86
CA VAL A 273 20.67 -17.77 24.97
C VAL A 273 20.60 -17.30 23.52
N VAL A 274 21.41 -17.91 22.66
CA VAL A 274 21.59 -17.58 21.25
C VAL A 274 21.43 -18.87 20.47
N LEU A 275 20.60 -18.86 19.43
CA LEU A 275 20.44 -19.97 18.50
C LEU A 275 20.95 -19.51 17.14
N ALA A 276 21.52 -20.41 16.36
CA ALA A 276 21.89 -20.09 14.99
C ALA A 276 21.64 -21.30 14.10
N ASP A 277 21.24 -21.05 12.86
CA ASP A 277 21.11 -22.08 11.84
C ASP A 277 21.82 -21.65 10.56
N ASP A 278 22.29 -22.63 9.79
CA ASP A 278 22.96 -22.38 8.52
C ASP A 278 22.01 -22.44 7.33
N PHE A 279 22.37 -21.68 6.29
CA PHE A 279 21.69 -21.76 5.01
C PHE A 279 22.67 -21.46 3.88
N MET A 280 22.53 -22.21 2.78
CA MET A 280 23.25 -21.91 1.55
C MET A 280 22.46 -20.88 0.73
N CYS A 281 23.11 -19.76 0.41
CA CYS A 281 22.59 -18.75 -0.50
C CYS A 281 22.61 -19.27 -1.94
N MET A 282 21.51 -19.14 -2.66
CA MET A 282 21.35 -19.60 -4.04
C MET A 282 21.41 -18.47 -5.07
N ASP A 283 21.21 -17.21 -4.64
CA ASP A 283 21.20 -16.06 -5.54
C ASP A 283 21.95 -14.87 -4.96
N THR A 284 22.82 -14.27 -5.78
CA THR A 284 23.71 -13.19 -5.36
C THR A 284 22.92 -11.89 -5.23
N GLY A 285 23.07 -11.18 -4.13
CA GLY A 285 22.52 -9.84 -3.94
C GLY A 285 22.12 -9.51 -2.51
N TRP A 286 21.37 -8.43 -2.33
CA TRP A 286 20.94 -7.93 -1.02
C TRP A 286 19.91 -8.84 -0.32
N VAL A 287 20.11 -9.07 0.98
CA VAL A 287 19.10 -9.53 1.93
C VAL A 287 18.34 -8.28 2.40
N LYS A 288 17.05 -8.25 2.11
CA LYS A 288 16.17 -7.13 2.41
C LYS A 288 15.16 -7.43 3.51
N ASP A 289 14.92 -8.70 3.76
CA ASP A 289 14.00 -9.21 4.76
C ASP A 289 14.56 -10.51 5.37
N ILE A 290 14.07 -10.83 6.56
CA ILE A 290 14.41 -12.04 7.30
C ILE A 290 13.11 -12.55 7.92
N HIS A 291 12.81 -13.82 7.66
CA HIS A 291 11.61 -14.50 8.16
C HIS A 291 12.05 -15.74 8.94
N PHE A 292 11.57 -15.88 10.18
CA PHE A 292 11.94 -16.99 11.05
C PHE A 292 10.77 -17.42 11.93
N TRP A 293 10.87 -18.60 12.51
CA TRP A 293 9.79 -19.24 13.25
C TRP A 293 10.14 -19.31 14.74
N GLY A 294 9.14 -19.12 15.58
CA GLY A 294 9.27 -19.30 17.03
C GLY A 294 7.93 -19.61 17.68
N SER A 295 7.98 -20.09 18.90
CA SER A 295 6.78 -20.47 19.67
C SER A 295 6.89 -19.96 21.09
N TRP A 296 5.77 -19.95 21.81
CA TRP A 296 5.71 -19.54 23.21
C TRP A 296 5.49 -20.74 24.12
N LYS A 297 6.31 -20.83 25.17
CA LYS A 297 6.20 -21.88 26.19
C LYS A 297 4.78 -21.92 26.78
N ASN A 298 4.16 -23.10 26.81
CA ASN A 298 2.78 -23.33 27.24
C ASN A 298 1.71 -22.49 26.49
N ASP A 299 1.96 -22.07 25.24
CA ASP A 299 1.11 -21.13 24.48
C ASP A 299 0.90 -19.76 25.20
N VAL A 300 1.77 -19.41 26.15
CA VAL A 300 1.67 -18.13 26.89
C VAL A 300 2.41 -17.05 26.12
N VAL A 301 1.70 -16.41 25.18
CA VAL A 301 2.22 -15.31 24.37
C VAL A 301 2.58 -14.11 25.26
N GLY A 302 3.85 -13.71 25.22
CA GLY A 302 4.36 -12.51 25.87
C GLY A 302 4.59 -11.37 24.88
N GLU A 303 5.34 -10.36 25.33
CA GLU A 303 5.77 -9.23 24.51
C GLU A 303 7.24 -9.40 24.13
N ILE A 304 7.55 -9.29 22.85
CA ILE A 304 8.93 -9.18 22.34
C ILE A 304 9.14 -7.72 21.96
N THR A 305 10.14 -7.07 22.54
CA THR A 305 10.45 -5.65 22.27
C THR A 305 11.42 -5.48 21.11
N SER A 306 12.34 -6.42 20.94
CA SER A 306 13.31 -6.45 19.85
C SER A 306 13.89 -7.84 19.65
N PHE A 307 14.43 -8.08 18.47
CA PHE A 307 15.35 -9.18 18.18
C PHE A 307 16.75 -8.62 17.93
N VAL A 308 17.78 -9.34 18.34
CA VAL A 308 19.16 -9.08 17.90
C VAL A 308 19.50 -10.14 16.88
N LEU A 309 19.50 -9.75 15.60
CA LEU A 309 19.79 -10.64 14.49
C LEU A 309 21.23 -10.46 14.03
N SER A 310 21.86 -11.55 13.60
CA SER A 310 23.24 -11.49 13.10
C SER A 310 23.51 -12.55 12.03
N LEU A 311 24.27 -12.16 11.01
CA LEU A 311 24.73 -13.06 9.95
C LEU A 311 26.22 -13.30 10.12
N HIS A 312 26.63 -14.56 10.06
CA HIS A 312 28.01 -15.00 10.25
C HIS A 312 28.53 -15.75 9.03
N ALA A 313 29.84 -15.69 8.82
CA ALA A 313 30.53 -16.57 7.88
C ALA A 313 30.46 -18.02 8.39
N ASP A 314 30.42 -18.99 7.48
CA ASP A 314 30.54 -20.40 7.84
C ASP A 314 31.96 -20.79 8.29
N ILE A 315 32.06 -21.57 9.35
CA ILE A 315 33.24 -22.40 9.63
C ILE A 315 32.86 -23.84 9.29
N PRO A 316 33.38 -24.39 8.17
CA PRO A 316 33.02 -25.73 7.73
C PRO A 316 33.33 -26.81 8.77
N ALA A 317 32.62 -27.94 8.66
CA ALA A 317 32.97 -29.16 9.37
C ALA A 317 34.41 -29.60 9.02
N ASP A 318 35.12 -30.17 9.99
CA ASP A 318 36.41 -30.82 9.83
C ASP A 318 36.36 -32.26 10.42
N PRO A 319 35.67 -33.20 9.75
CA PRO A 319 35.52 -34.56 10.25
C PRO A 319 36.87 -35.29 10.28
N PRO A 320 37.16 -36.10 11.32
CA PRO A 320 36.23 -36.49 12.38
C PRO A 320 36.26 -35.58 13.61
N GLN A 321 37.13 -34.56 13.67
CA GLN A 321 37.35 -33.79 14.90
C GLN A 321 36.18 -32.86 15.21
N VAL A 322 35.65 -32.20 14.18
CA VAL A 322 34.45 -31.36 14.29
C VAL A 322 33.47 -31.77 13.18
N PRO A 323 32.50 -32.66 13.48
CA PRO A 323 31.66 -33.26 12.44
C PRO A 323 30.57 -32.35 11.88
N TYR A 324 30.48 -31.09 12.32
CA TYR A 324 29.44 -30.12 11.95
C TYR A 324 30.03 -28.74 11.64
N SER A 325 29.35 -27.98 10.78
CA SER A 325 29.58 -26.55 10.53
C SER A 325 29.21 -25.74 11.78
N ARG A 326 29.69 -24.49 11.87
CA ARG A 326 29.33 -23.58 12.98
C ARG A 326 29.47 -22.10 12.57
N PRO A 327 28.78 -21.18 13.25
CA PRO A 327 28.94 -19.75 13.02
C PRO A 327 30.39 -19.32 13.23
N GLY A 328 30.90 -18.54 12.29
CA GLY A 328 32.21 -17.91 12.33
C GLY A 328 32.14 -16.44 12.71
N VAL A 329 32.94 -15.62 12.04
CA VAL A 329 32.97 -14.18 12.27
C VAL A 329 31.63 -13.55 11.89
N THR A 330 31.12 -12.65 12.73
CA THR A 330 29.96 -11.82 12.44
C THR A 330 30.26 -10.92 11.25
N LEU A 331 29.42 -11.01 10.21
CA LEU A 331 29.50 -10.20 9.00
C LEU A 331 28.51 -9.02 9.04
N TRP A 332 27.40 -9.20 9.75
CA TRP A 332 26.33 -8.23 9.91
C TRP A 332 25.60 -8.49 11.22
N GLU A 333 25.12 -7.43 11.87
CA GLU A 333 24.35 -7.49 13.11
C GLU A 333 23.41 -6.29 13.16
N ALA A 334 22.16 -6.51 13.59
CA ALA A 334 21.19 -5.45 13.81
C ALA A 334 20.28 -5.79 14.99
N GLU A 335 19.99 -4.78 15.82
CA GLU A 335 18.84 -4.81 16.71
C GLU A 335 17.61 -4.33 15.93
N VAL A 336 16.59 -5.18 15.83
CA VAL A 336 15.35 -4.89 15.11
C VAL A 336 14.20 -4.80 16.11
N THR A 337 13.58 -3.63 16.17
CA THR A 337 12.39 -3.37 17.00
C THR A 337 11.11 -3.41 16.18
N ASP A 338 11.23 -3.44 14.85
CA ASP A 338 10.09 -3.45 13.95
C ASP A 338 10.01 -4.77 13.19
N PHE A 339 8.91 -5.46 13.40
CA PHE A 339 8.61 -6.76 12.84
C PHE A 339 7.11 -6.99 12.88
N THR A 340 6.63 -7.85 11.98
CA THR A 340 5.25 -8.35 12.02
C THR A 340 5.24 -9.80 12.47
N VAL A 341 4.10 -10.26 12.96
CA VAL A 341 3.94 -11.62 13.48
C VAL A 341 2.70 -12.25 12.86
N ALA A 342 2.83 -13.46 12.33
CA ALA A 342 1.72 -14.29 11.88
C ALA A 342 1.65 -15.56 12.73
N ALA A 343 0.49 -15.83 13.33
CA ALA A 343 0.26 -17.01 14.16
C ALA A 343 -0.32 -18.17 13.34
N PHE A 344 0.13 -19.39 13.64
CA PHE A 344 -0.31 -20.62 13.00
C PHE A 344 -0.59 -21.69 14.08
N ASP A 345 -1.75 -22.34 13.97
CA ASP A 345 -2.18 -23.39 14.90
C ASP A 345 -2.18 -24.76 14.19
N PRO A 346 -1.08 -25.55 14.27
CA PRO A 346 -1.03 -26.92 13.79
C PRO A 346 -1.93 -27.86 14.62
N PRO A 347 -2.27 -29.05 14.07
CA PRO A 347 -3.06 -30.04 14.78
C PRO A 347 -2.27 -30.84 15.83
N THR A 348 -0.97 -30.59 15.97
CA THR A 348 -0.03 -31.37 16.79
C THR A 348 0.64 -30.46 17.81
N MET A 349 0.93 -31.02 19.00
CA MET A 349 1.72 -30.31 20.01
C MET A 349 3.21 -30.49 19.74
N GLU A 350 3.97 -29.43 19.98
CA GLU A 350 5.43 -29.41 19.89
C GLU A 350 6.07 -29.52 21.29
N GLY A 351 7.33 -29.95 21.34
CA GLY A 351 8.13 -29.96 22.57
C GLY A 351 8.75 -28.59 22.87
N TRP A 352 9.16 -28.37 24.12
CA TRP A 352 9.92 -27.20 24.55
C TRP A 352 11.26 -27.60 25.17
N TYR A 353 12.35 -26.98 24.73
CA TYR A 353 13.68 -27.16 25.31
C TYR A 353 14.27 -25.82 25.78
N ASP A 354 14.70 -25.77 27.03
CA ASP A 354 15.47 -24.66 27.56
C ASP A 354 16.93 -25.10 27.84
N PRO A 355 17.91 -24.71 27.00
CA PRO A 355 19.30 -25.10 27.20
C PRO A 355 19.95 -24.43 28.42
N SER A 356 19.42 -23.30 28.91
CA SER A 356 19.98 -22.60 30.06
C SER A 356 19.71 -23.34 31.38
N THR A 357 18.58 -24.04 31.45
CA THR A 357 18.15 -24.81 32.63
C THR A 357 18.23 -26.33 32.42
N GLY A 358 18.30 -26.79 31.17
CA GLY A 358 18.16 -28.19 30.78
C GLY A 358 16.72 -28.71 30.85
N GLU A 359 15.73 -27.82 30.93
CA GLU A 359 14.31 -28.19 30.97
C GLU A 359 13.86 -28.76 29.62
N ILE A 360 13.16 -29.89 29.67
CA ILE A 360 12.62 -30.59 28.51
C ILE A 360 11.15 -30.88 28.83
N ILE A 361 10.24 -30.28 28.07
CA ILE A 361 8.79 -30.48 28.18
C ILE A 361 8.30 -31.09 26.88
N TYR A 362 7.66 -32.25 26.98
CA TYR A 362 6.98 -32.88 25.84
C TYR A 362 5.55 -32.36 25.77
N ASP A 363 5.01 -32.22 24.56
CA ASP A 363 3.64 -31.76 24.31
C ASP A 363 3.34 -30.44 25.08
N ASP A 364 4.08 -29.37 24.76
CA ASP A 364 4.05 -28.09 25.49
C ASP A 364 3.07 -27.07 24.90
N HIS A 365 3.12 -26.83 23.58
CA HIS A 365 2.35 -25.80 22.90
C HIS A 365 1.80 -26.29 21.56
N TYR A 366 0.78 -25.61 21.03
CA TYR A 366 0.30 -25.79 19.66
C TYR A 366 0.83 -24.71 18.74
N ALA A 367 0.75 -23.44 19.15
CA ALA A 367 0.93 -22.32 18.24
C ALA A 367 2.42 -22.07 17.94
N TYR A 368 2.75 -21.96 16.66
CA TYR A 368 3.99 -21.37 16.20
C TYR A 368 3.71 -20.07 15.44
N PHE A 369 4.72 -19.20 15.42
CA PHE A 369 4.63 -17.83 14.97
C PHE A 369 5.73 -17.58 13.95
N GLN A 370 5.37 -17.02 12.82
CA GLN A 370 6.32 -16.45 11.89
C GLN A 370 6.60 -15.01 12.29
N TYR A 371 7.87 -14.70 12.50
CA TYR A 371 8.37 -13.35 12.71
C TYR A 371 8.98 -12.85 11.41
N ASN A 372 8.53 -11.66 11.02
CA ASN A 372 8.73 -11.10 9.70
C ASN A 372 9.42 -9.74 9.84
N VAL A 373 10.69 -9.68 9.46
CA VAL A 373 11.56 -8.51 9.65
C VAL A 373 11.94 -7.93 8.29
N CYS A 374 11.55 -6.68 8.03
CA CYS A 374 11.93 -5.96 6.83
C CYS A 374 13.04 -4.99 7.17
N LEU A 375 14.16 -5.10 6.46
CA LEU A 375 15.36 -4.31 6.72
C LEU A 375 15.28 -3.01 5.94
N PRO A 376 15.49 -1.85 6.58
CA PRO A 376 15.66 -0.60 5.85
C PRO A 376 16.92 -0.66 4.98
N GLU A 377 16.91 -0.02 3.82
CA GLU A 377 17.96 -0.12 2.79
C GLU A 377 19.37 0.15 3.33
N GLN A 378 19.49 1.02 4.33
CA GLN A 378 20.76 1.40 4.95
C GLN A 378 21.45 0.24 5.68
N ILE A 379 20.72 -0.83 6.00
CA ILE A 379 21.25 -2.00 6.72
C ILE A 379 21.12 -3.30 5.93
N TRP A 380 20.84 -3.25 4.62
CA TRP A 380 20.84 -4.46 3.79
C TRP A 380 22.20 -5.17 3.81
N PHE A 381 22.16 -6.50 3.74
CA PHE A 381 23.37 -7.33 3.73
C PHE A 381 23.58 -7.98 2.36
N TRP A 382 24.77 -7.88 1.79
CA TRP A 382 25.09 -8.52 0.51
C TRP A 382 25.50 -9.98 0.70
N GLN A 383 24.91 -10.89 -0.09
CA GLN A 383 25.28 -12.30 -0.14
C GLN A 383 25.77 -12.72 -1.53
N ASP A 384 26.69 -13.69 -1.54
CA ASP A 384 27.16 -14.34 -2.75
C ASP A 384 26.54 -15.74 -2.89
N SER A 385 26.02 -16.06 -4.07
CA SER A 385 25.47 -17.39 -4.38
C SER A 385 26.52 -18.49 -4.13
N SER A 386 26.04 -19.67 -3.73
CA SER A 386 26.84 -20.84 -3.34
C SER A 386 27.69 -20.66 -2.07
N THR A 387 27.43 -19.62 -1.28
CA THR A 387 28.06 -19.39 0.03
C THR A 387 27.13 -19.81 1.15
N ILE A 388 27.66 -20.48 2.18
CA ILE A 388 26.92 -20.81 3.41
C ILE A 388 27.08 -19.65 4.40
N TYR A 389 25.95 -19.19 4.92
CA TYR A 389 25.88 -18.20 5.99
C TYR A 389 25.16 -18.83 7.19
N TRP A 390 25.42 -18.29 8.37
CA TRP A 390 24.67 -18.63 9.58
C TRP A 390 23.84 -17.42 10.01
N LEU A 391 22.56 -17.62 10.30
CA LEU A 391 21.70 -16.63 10.92
C LEU A 391 21.53 -16.99 12.40
N ASN A 392 21.78 -16.02 13.28
CA ASN A 392 21.34 -16.03 14.67
C ASN A 392 20.20 -15.02 14.84
#